data_AF-A0A340WXE1-F1
#
_entry.id   AF-A0A340WXE1-F1
#
_cell.length_a   1.000
_cell.length_b   1.000
_cell.length_c   1.000
_cell.angle_alpha   90.00
_cell.angle_beta   90.00
_cell.angle_gamma   90.00
#
_symmetry.space_group_name_H-M   'P 1'
#
loop_
_entity.id
_entity.type
_entity.pdbx_description
1 polymer ?
#
loop_
_entity_poly.entity_id
_entity_poly.type
_entity_poly.pdbx_seq_one_letter_code
_entity_poly.pdbx_strand_id
1 'polypeptide(L)'
;MEAVASSDNYSALENEHPQETPESNNSVYTSFMKSHRCYDLIPTSSKLVVFDTSLQVKKAFFALVTNGVRAAPLWDSKKQSFVGMLTITDFINILHRYYKSALVQIYELEEHKIETWREVYLQDSFKPLVCISPNASLFDAVSSLIRNKIHRLPVIDPESGNTLYILTHKRILKFLKLFITEFPKPEFMSKSLEELQIGTYANIAMVRTTTPVYVALGIFVQHRVSALPVVDEKGRVVDIYSKFDVINLAAEKTYNNLDVSVTKALQHRSHHFEGVLKCYLHETLETIINRLVEAEVHRLVVVDENDVVKGIVSLSDILQALVLTGGEKP
;
A
#
# COMPACT_ATOMS: atom_id res chain seq x y z
N MET A 1 -50.73 74.96 7.39
CA MET A 1 -51.61 74.08 8.20
C MET A 1 -51.89 72.88 7.33
N GLU A 2 -51.69 71.69 7.89
CA GLU A 2 -51.73 70.36 7.27
C GLU A 2 -50.56 69.94 6.40
N ALA A 3 -50.09 68.74 6.75
CA ALA A 3 -48.93 68.01 6.29
C ALA A 3 -49.35 66.97 5.24
N VAL A 4 -48.45 66.63 4.33
CA VAL A 4 -48.43 65.30 3.70
C VAL A 4 -46.98 64.89 3.48
N ALA A 5 -46.68 63.67 3.94
CA ALA A 5 -45.40 62.99 3.91
C ALA A 5 -45.12 62.30 2.56
N SER A 6 -43.84 62.21 2.21
CA SER A 6 -43.15 61.19 1.38
C SER A 6 -41.82 61.82 0.94
N SER A 7 -40.68 61.15 0.87
CA SER A 7 -40.25 59.79 1.18
C SER A 7 -38.72 59.89 1.12
N ASP A 8 -38.03 59.78 2.25
CA ASP A 8 -36.56 59.82 2.27
C ASP A 8 -35.98 58.41 2.46
N ASN A 9 -35.27 58.01 1.40
CA ASN A 9 -34.31 56.93 1.33
C ASN A 9 -33.26 57.05 2.45
N TYR A 10 -33.14 56.02 3.29
CA TYR A 10 -31.85 55.65 3.86
C TYR A 10 -31.64 54.15 3.74
N SER A 11 -30.62 53.82 2.98
CA SER A 11 -30.07 52.51 2.64
C SER A 11 -29.76 51.67 3.88
N ALA A 12 -30.45 50.53 4.02
CA ALA A 12 -29.96 49.40 4.79
C ALA A 12 -29.09 48.55 3.87
N LEU A 13 -27.81 48.42 4.22
CA LEU A 13 -26.86 47.50 3.59
C LEU A 13 -27.36 46.07 3.85
N GLU A 14 -27.96 45.45 2.84
CA GLU A 14 -28.20 44.02 2.84
C GLU A 14 -26.84 43.31 2.79
N ASN A 15 -26.49 42.65 3.89
CA ASN A 15 -25.43 41.66 3.93
C ASN A 15 -25.83 40.51 3.01
N GLU A 16 -25.37 40.52 1.77
CA GLU A 16 -25.27 39.33 0.93
C GLU A 16 -24.37 38.32 1.66
N HIS A 17 -24.96 37.43 2.46
CA HIS A 17 -24.36 36.13 2.71
C HIS A 17 -24.20 35.47 1.35
N PRO A 18 -22.99 35.08 0.92
CA PRO A 18 -22.87 34.18 -0.21
C PRO A 18 -23.69 32.95 0.13
N GLN A 19 -24.76 32.71 -0.63
CA GLN A 19 -25.40 31.41 -0.64
C GLN A 19 -24.31 30.41 -0.97
N GLU A 20 -23.94 29.60 0.02
CA GLU A 20 -23.14 28.41 -0.19
C GLU A 20 -23.92 27.53 -1.17
N THR A 21 -23.57 27.63 -2.44
CA THR A 21 -23.92 26.64 -3.44
C THR A 21 -23.45 25.29 -2.89
N PRO A 22 -24.27 24.22 -2.95
CA PRO A 22 -23.89 22.91 -2.47
C PRO A 22 -22.88 22.31 -3.44
N GLU A 23 -21.64 22.83 -3.43
CA GLU A 23 -20.46 22.18 -3.99
C GLU A 23 -20.06 21.01 -3.08
N SER A 24 -20.95 20.01 -3.13
CA SER A 24 -20.71 18.60 -2.93
C SER A 24 -20.34 18.10 -1.54
N ASN A 25 -21.08 17.08 -1.11
CA ASN A 25 -20.63 16.07 -0.16
C ASN A 25 -19.33 15.32 -0.60
N ASN A 26 -18.60 15.77 -1.65
CA ASN A 26 -17.47 15.04 -2.24
C ASN A 26 -16.19 15.04 -1.39
N SER A 27 -16.16 15.64 -0.21
CA SER A 27 -14.91 15.77 0.53
C SER A 27 -14.94 15.23 1.96
N VAL A 28 -15.90 14.38 2.35
CA VAL A 28 -15.87 13.82 3.74
C VAL A 28 -14.51 13.15 4.03
N TYR A 29 -14.04 12.29 3.12
CA TYR A 29 -12.73 11.63 3.24
C TYR A 29 -11.56 12.62 3.09
N THR A 30 -11.61 13.50 2.09
CA THR A 30 -10.53 14.47 1.82
C THR A 30 -10.38 15.49 2.94
N SER A 31 -11.48 16.09 3.39
CA SER A 31 -11.52 17.01 4.54
C SER A 31 -11.06 16.31 5.82
N PHE A 32 -11.52 15.08 6.07
CA PHE A 32 -11.07 14.30 7.22
C PHE A 32 -9.56 14.04 7.18
N MET A 33 -9.01 13.64 6.03
CA MET A 33 -7.58 13.42 5.87
C MET A 33 -6.75 14.71 5.98
N LYS A 34 -7.31 15.86 5.59
CA LYS A 34 -6.65 17.16 5.74
C LYS A 34 -6.68 17.66 7.18
N SER A 35 -7.71 17.32 7.96
CA SER A 35 -7.84 17.74 9.36
C SER A 35 -7.05 16.90 10.35
N HIS A 36 -6.69 15.66 9.99
CA HIS A 36 -5.91 14.76 10.84
C HIS A 36 -4.43 14.74 10.45
N ARG A 37 -3.58 14.55 11.46
CA ARG A 37 -2.12 14.49 11.32
C ARG A 37 -1.64 13.05 11.20
N CYS A 38 -0.45 12.85 10.65
CA CYS A 38 0.22 11.55 10.64
C CYS A 38 0.39 10.96 12.04
N TYR A 39 0.62 11.82 13.04
CA TYR A 39 0.73 11.45 14.44
C TYR A 39 -0.51 10.68 14.96
N ASP A 40 -1.71 11.05 14.52
CA ASP A 40 -2.97 10.49 15.02
C ASP A 40 -3.12 8.99 14.69
N LEU A 41 -2.36 8.48 13.70
CA LEU A 41 -2.38 7.08 13.29
C LEU A 41 -1.34 6.23 14.03
N ILE A 42 -0.38 6.87 14.69
CA ILE A 42 0.70 6.21 15.44
C ILE A 42 0.07 5.55 16.67
N PRO A 43 0.22 4.22 16.84
CA PRO A 43 -0.25 3.54 18.05
C PRO A 43 0.44 4.09 19.29
N THR A 44 -0.26 4.07 20.43
CA THR A 44 0.30 4.48 21.74
C THR A 44 1.60 3.76 22.08
N SER A 45 1.74 2.50 21.67
CA SER A 45 2.98 1.74 21.76
C SER A 45 3.20 0.96 20.46
N SER A 46 4.42 1.06 19.92
CA SER A 46 4.81 0.32 18.72
C SER A 46 6.28 -0.05 18.78
N LYS A 47 6.66 -1.09 18.03
CA LYS A 47 8.05 -1.53 17.85
C LYS A 47 8.55 -1.08 16.49
N LEU A 48 9.70 -0.44 16.44
CA LEU A 48 10.41 -0.10 15.21
C LEU A 48 11.73 -0.86 15.14
N VAL A 49 11.97 -1.53 14.01
CA VAL A 49 13.26 -2.18 13.72
C VAL A 49 14.02 -1.29 12.74
N VAL A 50 15.25 -0.94 13.09
CA VAL A 50 16.16 -0.14 12.25
C VAL A 50 17.42 -0.97 12.00
N PHE A 51 17.92 -0.94 10.76
CA PHE A 51 19.18 -1.61 10.42
C PHE A 51 20.25 -0.60 10.05
N ASP A 52 21.45 -0.81 10.58
CA ASP A 52 22.65 -0.15 10.08
C ASP A 52 22.97 -0.66 8.66
N THR A 53 23.37 0.23 7.75
CA THR A 53 23.66 -0.12 6.36
C THR A 53 24.83 -1.09 6.21
N SER A 54 25.70 -1.24 7.23
CA SER A 54 26.80 -2.21 7.24
C SER A 54 26.36 -3.63 7.62
N LEU A 55 25.10 -3.83 8.04
CA LEU A 55 24.56 -5.15 8.37
C LEU A 55 24.51 -6.06 7.13
N GLN A 56 24.84 -7.34 7.32
CA GLN A 56 24.69 -8.35 6.27
C GLN A 56 23.22 -8.51 5.85
N VAL A 57 22.99 -8.57 4.54
CA VAL A 57 21.64 -8.61 3.95
C VAL A 57 20.85 -9.83 4.42
N LYS A 58 21.46 -11.02 4.42
CA LYS A 58 20.85 -12.24 4.97
C LYS A 58 20.37 -12.07 6.42
N LYS A 59 21.20 -11.45 7.28
CA LYS A 59 20.84 -11.19 8.68
C LYS A 59 19.70 -10.19 8.80
N ALA A 60 19.69 -9.17 7.95
CA ALA A 60 18.61 -8.18 7.93
C ALA A 60 17.25 -8.81 7.59
N PHE A 61 17.18 -9.66 6.54
CA PHE A 61 15.94 -10.34 6.20
C PHE A 61 15.49 -11.35 7.26
N PHE A 62 16.43 -12.06 7.89
CA PHE A 62 16.09 -12.93 9.03
C PHE A 62 15.55 -12.11 10.21
N ALA A 63 16.17 -10.97 10.51
CA ALA A 63 15.69 -10.07 11.55
C ALA A 63 14.29 -9.50 11.25
N LEU A 64 13.94 -9.24 9.98
CA LEU A 64 12.56 -8.88 9.59
C LEU A 64 11.57 -9.99 9.96
N VAL A 65 11.88 -11.24 9.60
CA VAL A 65 11.06 -12.42 9.92
C VAL A 65 10.94 -12.60 11.43
N THR A 66 12.06 -12.65 12.16
CA THR A 66 12.09 -12.86 13.62
C THR A 66 11.29 -11.79 14.35
N ASN A 67 11.29 -10.56 13.86
CA ASN A 67 10.53 -9.47 14.48
C ASN A 67 9.09 -9.35 14.00
N GLY A 68 8.65 -10.15 13.02
CA GLY A 68 7.32 -10.06 12.42
C GLY A 68 7.09 -8.76 11.66
N VAL A 69 8.15 -8.11 11.17
CA VAL A 69 8.06 -6.82 10.46
C VAL A 69 8.32 -7.00 8.96
N ARG A 70 7.72 -6.14 8.14
CA ARG A 70 7.74 -6.26 6.66
C ARG A 70 8.66 -5.24 5.97
N ALA A 71 9.22 -4.31 6.74
CA ALA A 71 10.16 -3.31 6.30
C ALA A 71 10.89 -2.72 7.50
N ALA A 72 12.08 -2.17 7.26
CA ALA A 72 12.88 -1.47 8.27
C ALA A 72 13.53 -0.21 7.64
N PRO A 73 13.60 0.92 8.35
CA PRO A 73 14.42 2.05 7.95
C PRO A 73 15.90 1.67 8.02
N LEU A 74 16.69 2.32 7.15
CA LEU A 74 18.13 2.11 7.05
C LEU A 74 18.88 3.33 7.56
N TRP A 75 19.71 3.10 8.57
CA TRP A 75 20.57 4.10 9.17
C TRP A 75 21.99 3.99 8.62
N ASP A 76 22.52 5.09 8.09
CA ASP A 76 23.92 5.17 7.67
C ASP A 76 24.74 5.85 8.76
N SER A 77 25.53 5.06 9.50
CA SER A 77 26.37 5.58 10.59
C SER A 77 27.48 6.53 10.12
N LYS A 78 27.91 6.50 8.85
CA LYS A 78 28.90 7.45 8.33
C LYS A 78 28.26 8.81 8.04
N LYS A 79 27.03 8.81 7.53
CA LYS A 79 26.26 10.03 7.22
C LYS A 79 25.38 10.52 8.36
N GLN A 80 25.26 9.75 9.45
CA GLN A 80 24.38 10.02 10.59
C GLN A 80 22.96 10.38 10.15
N SER A 81 22.39 9.58 9.22
CA SER A 81 21.07 9.86 8.65
C SER A 81 20.37 8.60 8.15
N PHE A 82 19.04 8.68 8.04
CA PHE A 82 18.23 7.67 7.39
C PHE A 82 18.34 7.78 5.86
N VAL A 83 18.81 6.73 5.20
CA VAL A 83 19.14 6.74 3.77
C VAL A 83 18.15 5.97 2.90
N GLY A 84 17.24 5.22 3.49
CA GLY A 84 16.29 4.40 2.74
C GLY A 84 15.48 3.44 3.59
N MET A 85 14.76 2.56 2.90
CA MET A 85 14.01 1.45 3.48
C MET A 85 14.54 0.14 2.92
N LEU A 86 14.60 -0.90 3.75
CA LEU A 86 14.72 -2.28 3.33
C LEU A 86 13.35 -2.94 3.42
N THR A 87 12.91 -3.57 2.33
CA THR A 87 11.58 -4.16 2.16
C THR A 87 11.68 -5.54 1.53
N ILE A 88 10.56 -6.27 1.50
CA ILE A 88 10.50 -7.57 0.82
C ILE A 88 10.72 -7.45 -0.70
N THR A 89 10.48 -6.27 -1.29
CA THR A 89 10.80 -6.05 -2.72
C THR A 89 12.30 -6.17 -2.96
N ASP A 90 13.12 -5.73 -2.02
CA ASP A 90 14.58 -5.82 -2.11
C ASP A 90 15.04 -7.28 -2.04
N PHE A 91 14.40 -8.08 -1.19
CA PHE A 91 14.64 -9.52 -1.12
C PHE A 91 14.33 -10.20 -2.46
N ILE A 92 13.17 -9.90 -3.05
CA ILE A 92 12.78 -10.40 -4.38
C ILE A 92 13.81 -10.02 -5.44
N ASN A 93 14.27 -8.76 -5.45
CA ASN A 93 15.27 -8.28 -6.40
C ASN A 93 16.60 -9.02 -6.27
N ILE A 94 17.05 -9.29 -5.04
CA ILE A 94 18.30 -10.03 -4.78
C ILE A 94 18.16 -11.47 -5.25
N LEU A 95 17.09 -12.16 -4.85
CA LEU A 95 16.84 -13.55 -5.26
C LEU A 95 16.78 -13.66 -6.78
N HIS A 96 15.99 -12.82 -7.45
CA HIS A 96 15.85 -12.88 -8.91
C HIS A 96 17.16 -12.56 -9.65
N ARG A 97 17.98 -11.64 -9.12
CA ARG A 97 19.24 -11.24 -9.76
C ARG A 97 20.31 -12.33 -9.68
N TYR A 98 20.43 -13.01 -8.54
CA TYR A 98 21.54 -13.91 -8.27
C TYR A 98 21.18 -15.39 -8.34
N TYR A 99 19.89 -15.75 -8.35
CA TYR A 99 19.50 -17.15 -8.53
C TYR A 99 19.98 -17.69 -9.87
N LYS A 100 20.68 -18.83 -9.83
CA LYS A 100 21.18 -19.56 -11.01
C LYS A 100 20.52 -20.93 -11.13
N SER A 101 20.55 -21.72 -10.05
CA SER A 101 19.91 -23.03 -9.97
C SER A 101 19.82 -23.48 -8.50
N ALA A 102 18.98 -24.49 -8.22
CA ALA A 102 18.87 -25.07 -6.88
C ALA A 102 20.17 -25.72 -6.35
N LEU A 103 21.16 -25.97 -7.21
CA LEU A 103 22.43 -26.62 -6.84
C LEU A 103 23.52 -25.62 -6.39
N VAL A 104 23.32 -24.33 -6.64
CA VAL A 104 24.30 -23.28 -6.37
C VAL A 104 23.73 -22.32 -5.35
N GLN A 105 24.41 -22.18 -4.22
CA GLN A 105 24.01 -21.21 -3.21
C GLN A 105 24.12 -19.77 -3.73
N ILE A 106 23.25 -18.90 -3.23
CA ILE A 106 23.25 -17.48 -3.56
C ILE A 106 24.30 -16.78 -2.69
N TYR A 107 25.58 -16.90 -3.06
CA TYR A 107 26.72 -16.36 -2.30
C TYR A 107 26.56 -14.86 -2.01
N GLU A 108 26.05 -14.10 -2.98
CA GLU A 108 25.90 -12.64 -2.86
C GLU A 108 24.89 -12.25 -1.79
N LEU A 109 23.86 -13.06 -1.54
CA LEU A 109 22.91 -12.82 -0.45
C LEU A 109 23.57 -12.98 0.93
N GLU A 110 24.54 -13.89 1.04
CA GLU A 110 25.25 -14.17 2.30
C GLU A 110 26.34 -13.14 2.59
N GLU A 111 27.09 -12.75 1.56
CA GLU A 111 28.26 -11.86 1.68
C GLU A 111 27.89 -10.37 1.65
N HIS A 112 26.86 -9.97 0.90
CA HIS A 112 26.53 -8.55 0.77
C HIS A 112 26.10 -7.92 2.10
N LYS A 113 26.51 -6.67 2.26
CA LYS A 113 25.94 -5.74 3.23
C LYS A 113 24.79 -4.97 2.57
N ILE A 114 23.94 -4.35 3.39
CA ILE A 114 22.85 -3.53 2.87
C ILE A 114 23.40 -2.38 2.00
N GLU A 115 24.51 -1.74 2.41
CA GLU A 115 25.17 -0.68 1.63
C GLU A 115 25.62 -1.19 0.25
N THR A 116 26.30 -2.33 0.18
CA THR A 116 26.86 -2.85 -1.08
C THR A 116 25.76 -3.29 -2.04
N TRP A 117 24.69 -3.92 -1.53
CA TRP A 117 23.53 -4.24 -2.36
C TRP A 117 22.83 -2.98 -2.88
N ARG A 118 22.67 -1.96 -2.04
CA ARG A 118 22.04 -0.69 -2.45
C ARG A 118 22.85 0.01 -3.53
N GLU A 119 24.17 0.03 -3.43
CA GLU A 119 25.04 0.60 -4.47
C GLU A 119 24.83 -0.13 -5.80
N VAL A 120 24.86 -1.46 -5.81
CA VAL A 120 24.62 -2.25 -7.04
C VAL A 120 23.22 -2.02 -7.63
N TYR A 121 22.19 -1.91 -6.79
CA TYR A 121 20.80 -1.76 -7.26
C TYR A 121 20.43 -0.32 -7.66
N LEU A 122 21.02 0.68 -7.00
CA LEU A 122 20.74 2.10 -7.21
C LEU A 122 21.74 2.79 -8.15
N GLN A 123 22.76 2.08 -8.65
CA GLN A 123 23.70 2.58 -9.66
C GLN A 123 22.97 3.22 -10.86
N ASP A 124 21.85 2.64 -11.28
CA ASP A 124 21.05 3.13 -12.42
C ASP A 124 19.99 4.17 -12.05
N SER A 125 19.73 4.41 -10.76
CA SER A 125 18.75 5.41 -10.31
C SER A 125 18.94 5.86 -8.87
N PHE A 126 19.19 7.15 -8.67
CA PHE A 126 19.14 7.76 -7.35
C PHE A 126 17.70 7.87 -6.86
N LYS A 127 17.39 7.22 -5.73
CA LYS A 127 16.07 7.26 -5.09
C LYS A 127 16.25 7.70 -3.64
N PRO A 128 16.08 9.00 -3.32
CA PRO A 128 16.19 9.47 -1.95
C PRO A 128 15.09 8.86 -1.09
N LEU A 129 15.34 8.77 0.22
CA LEU A 129 14.32 8.36 1.16
C LEU A 129 13.17 9.37 1.12
N VAL A 130 11.95 8.88 0.94
CA VAL A 130 10.73 9.66 1.12
C VAL A 130 10.24 9.43 2.54
N CYS A 131 10.13 10.50 3.33
CA CYS A 131 9.59 10.50 4.68
C CYS A 131 8.54 11.60 4.86
N ILE A 132 7.86 11.60 6.00
CA ILE A 132 6.85 12.61 6.33
C ILE A 132 6.96 13.03 7.81
N SER A 133 6.67 14.29 8.10
CA SER A 133 6.61 14.80 9.48
C SER A 133 5.38 14.25 10.20
N PRO A 134 5.45 13.96 11.52
CA PRO A 134 4.26 13.61 12.30
C PRO A 134 3.19 14.70 12.28
N ASN A 135 3.57 15.96 12.07
CA ASN A 135 2.65 17.10 12.01
C ASN A 135 2.01 17.32 10.64
N ALA A 136 2.47 16.65 9.59
CA ALA A 136 1.86 16.75 8.27
C ALA A 136 0.52 16.01 8.21
N SER A 137 -0.34 16.40 7.28
CA SER A 137 -1.68 15.84 7.16
C SER A 137 -1.66 14.40 6.65
N LEU A 138 -2.72 13.63 6.93
CA LEU A 138 -2.91 12.31 6.33
C LEU A 138 -3.10 12.40 4.81
N PHE A 139 -3.67 13.49 4.32
CA PHE A 139 -3.81 13.75 2.89
C PHE A 139 -2.43 13.81 2.21
N ASP A 140 -1.46 14.51 2.82
CA ASP A 140 -0.08 14.56 2.32
C ASP A 140 0.58 13.17 2.34
N ALA A 141 0.28 12.39 3.38
CA ALA A 141 0.81 11.03 3.52
C ALA A 141 0.31 10.10 2.41
N VAL A 142 -1.00 10.11 2.14
CA VAL A 142 -1.60 9.32 1.04
C VAL A 142 -1.08 9.80 -0.30
N SER A 143 -1.04 11.11 -0.53
CA SER A 143 -0.49 11.71 -1.75
C SER A 143 0.97 11.30 -1.98
N SER A 144 1.78 11.27 -0.92
CA SER A 144 3.18 10.84 -0.97
C SER A 144 3.32 9.35 -1.30
N LEU A 145 2.50 8.48 -0.71
CA LEU A 145 2.47 7.05 -1.01
C LEU A 145 2.15 6.79 -2.49
N ILE A 146 1.11 7.45 -3.02
CA ILE A 146 0.66 7.29 -4.41
C ILE A 146 1.69 7.84 -5.40
N ARG A 147 2.10 9.11 -5.22
CA ARG A 147 3.03 9.80 -6.14
C ARG A 147 4.36 9.09 -6.25
N ASN A 148 4.90 8.61 -5.14
CA ASN A 148 6.18 7.91 -5.11
C ASN A 148 6.03 6.39 -5.37
N LYS A 149 4.80 5.87 -5.54
CA LYS A 149 4.50 4.46 -5.77
C LYS A 149 5.13 3.54 -4.70
N ILE A 150 5.06 3.97 -3.44
CA ILE A 150 5.64 3.27 -2.29
C ILE A 150 4.54 2.76 -1.34
N HIS A 151 4.84 1.71 -0.58
CA HIS A 151 3.89 1.07 0.34
C HIS A 151 4.21 1.31 1.81
N ARG A 152 5.33 1.98 2.10
CA ARG A 152 5.90 2.21 3.42
C ARG A 152 6.40 3.65 3.45
N LEU A 153 5.80 4.48 4.30
CA LEU A 153 6.19 5.87 4.45
C LEU A 153 6.63 6.08 5.90
N PRO A 154 7.95 6.21 6.17
CA PRO A 154 8.42 6.50 7.51
C PRO A 154 7.99 7.90 7.96
N VAL A 155 7.42 7.95 9.16
CA VAL A 155 7.11 9.18 9.88
C VAL A 155 8.34 9.52 10.71
N ILE A 156 9.01 10.64 10.38
CA ILE A 156 10.24 11.08 11.02
C ILE A 156 9.98 12.41 11.68
N ASP A 157 10.30 12.50 12.97
CA ASP A 157 10.23 13.74 13.72
C ASP A 157 11.35 14.69 13.28
N PRO A 158 11.05 15.88 12.76
CA PRO A 158 12.07 16.82 12.31
C PRO A 158 12.91 17.41 13.45
N GLU A 159 12.40 17.44 14.68
CA GLU A 159 13.12 18.01 15.83
C GLU A 159 14.20 17.05 16.34
N SER A 160 13.85 15.78 16.59
CA SER A 160 14.79 14.78 17.09
C SER A 160 15.52 13.99 16.00
N GLY A 161 15.01 14.02 14.76
CA GLY A 161 15.49 13.15 13.66
C GLY A 161 15.08 11.68 13.80
N ASN A 162 14.30 11.33 14.83
CA ASN A 162 13.91 9.95 15.09
C ASN A 162 12.81 9.49 14.13
N THR A 163 12.95 8.26 13.62
CA THR A 163 11.82 7.60 12.96
C THR A 163 10.85 7.11 14.03
N LEU A 164 9.60 7.60 14.00
CA LEU A 164 8.58 7.28 14.99
C LEU A 164 7.76 6.05 14.60
N TYR A 165 7.37 5.96 13.33
CA TYR A 165 6.45 4.94 12.84
C TYR A 165 6.58 4.73 11.32
N ILE A 166 6.09 3.60 10.80
CA ILE A 166 6.02 3.35 9.36
C ILE A 166 4.54 3.32 8.95
N LEU A 167 4.10 4.36 8.25
CA LEU A 167 2.74 4.46 7.76
C LEU A 167 2.52 3.57 6.53
N THR A 168 1.32 3.02 6.40
CA THR A 168 0.96 2.03 5.38
C THR A 168 -0.46 2.28 4.89
N HIS A 169 -0.76 1.92 3.63
CA HIS A 169 -2.12 1.96 3.09
C HIS A 169 -3.14 1.25 3.99
N LYS A 170 -2.79 0.06 4.54
CA LYS A 170 -3.68 -0.72 5.41
C LYS A 170 -4.03 0.04 6.69
N ARG A 171 -3.03 0.67 7.34
CA ARG A 171 -3.25 1.43 8.56
C ARG A 171 -4.13 2.66 8.30
N ILE A 172 -3.89 3.36 7.21
CA ILE A 172 -4.67 4.53 6.82
C ILE A 172 -6.12 4.13 6.54
N LEU A 173 -6.38 3.12 5.70
CA LEU A 173 -7.75 2.72 5.37
C LEU A 173 -8.50 2.21 6.61
N LYS A 174 -7.85 1.45 7.50
CA LYS A 174 -8.45 1.01 8.77
C LYS A 174 -8.81 2.20 9.67
N PHE A 175 -7.96 3.22 9.74
CA PHE A 175 -8.25 4.45 10.47
C PHE A 175 -9.46 5.17 9.87
N LEU A 176 -9.47 5.40 8.55
CA LEU A 176 -10.60 6.02 7.85
C LEU A 176 -11.91 5.26 8.11
N LYS A 177 -11.90 3.92 8.03
CA LYS A 177 -13.09 3.11 8.28
C LYS A 177 -13.62 3.28 9.70
N LEU A 178 -12.75 3.32 10.71
CA LEU A 178 -13.17 3.45 12.11
C LEU A 178 -13.83 4.80 12.40
N PHE A 179 -13.26 5.88 11.89
CA PHE A 179 -13.73 7.23 12.23
C PHE A 179 -14.79 7.79 11.29
N ILE A 180 -14.84 7.35 10.02
CA ILE A 180 -15.79 7.89 9.03
C ILE A 180 -17.13 7.14 9.05
N THR A 181 -17.21 5.96 9.67
CA THR A 181 -18.49 5.22 9.78
C THR A 181 -19.54 6.01 10.60
N GLU A 182 -19.12 6.96 11.44
CA GLU A 182 -19.99 7.82 12.24
C GLU A 182 -20.52 9.05 11.47
N PHE A 183 -20.01 9.32 10.26
CA PHE A 183 -20.39 10.48 9.44
C PHE A 183 -21.31 10.07 8.27
N PRO A 184 -22.10 11.03 7.74
CA PRO A 184 -22.86 10.81 6.51
C PRO A 184 -21.94 10.33 5.38
N LYS A 185 -22.26 9.17 4.81
CA LYS A 185 -21.47 8.59 3.72
C LYS A 185 -21.75 9.34 2.43
N PRO A 186 -20.70 9.70 1.65
CA PRO A 186 -20.90 10.31 0.35
C PRO A 186 -21.49 9.31 -0.65
N GLU A 187 -22.23 9.82 -1.64
CA GLU A 187 -22.99 9.02 -2.60
C GLU A 187 -22.13 8.02 -3.39
N PHE A 188 -20.87 8.37 -3.67
CA PHE A 188 -19.96 7.47 -4.39
C PHE A 188 -19.66 6.16 -3.62
N MET A 189 -19.89 6.10 -2.31
CA MET A 189 -19.68 4.87 -1.52
C MET A 189 -20.68 3.76 -1.88
N SER A 190 -21.87 4.13 -2.35
CA SER A 190 -22.91 3.23 -2.82
C SER A 190 -22.77 2.84 -4.30
N LYS A 191 -21.88 3.49 -5.05
CA LYS A 191 -21.62 3.11 -6.45
C LYS A 191 -20.75 1.85 -6.53
N SER A 192 -20.95 1.09 -7.60
CA SER A 192 -20.21 -0.14 -7.87
C SER A 192 -18.76 0.12 -8.29
N LEU A 193 -17.91 -0.90 -8.19
CA LEU A 193 -16.54 -0.83 -8.72
C LEU A 193 -16.51 -0.54 -10.22
N GLU A 194 -17.46 -1.08 -10.97
CA GLU A 194 -17.60 -0.85 -12.41
C GLU A 194 -17.93 0.61 -12.73
N GLU A 195 -18.89 1.21 -12.03
CA GLU A 195 -19.24 2.63 -12.24
C GLU A 195 -18.07 3.57 -11.89
N LEU A 196 -17.32 3.24 -10.83
CA LEU A 196 -16.21 4.07 -10.35
C LEU A 196 -14.89 3.81 -11.08
N GLN A 197 -14.79 2.73 -11.86
CA GLN A 197 -13.57 2.30 -12.55
C GLN A 197 -12.35 2.19 -11.62
N ILE A 198 -12.57 1.77 -10.37
CA ILE A 198 -11.50 1.61 -9.37
C ILE A 198 -10.89 0.23 -9.52
N GLY A 199 -9.57 0.17 -9.69
CA GLY A 199 -8.81 -1.07 -9.83
C GLY A 199 -8.11 -1.18 -11.18
N THR A 200 -7.42 -2.30 -11.38
CA THR A 200 -6.77 -2.64 -12.65
C THR A 200 -7.51 -3.80 -13.30
N TYR A 201 -7.94 -3.63 -14.56
CA TYR A 201 -8.77 -4.59 -15.30
C TYR A 201 -8.16 -5.09 -16.62
N ALA A 202 -6.93 -4.67 -16.92
CA ALA A 202 -6.21 -5.07 -18.13
C ALA A 202 -4.76 -5.46 -17.77
N ASN A 203 -4.18 -6.37 -18.55
CA ASN A 203 -2.80 -6.84 -18.38
C ASN A 203 -2.50 -7.33 -16.94
N ILE A 204 -3.44 -8.09 -16.36
CA ILE A 204 -3.30 -8.61 -15.01
C ILE A 204 -2.18 -9.65 -14.99
N ALA A 205 -1.10 -9.35 -14.28
CA ALA A 205 -0.01 -10.29 -14.07
C ALA A 205 -0.47 -11.45 -13.17
N MET A 206 -0.45 -12.66 -13.71
CA MET A 206 -0.93 -13.89 -13.06
C MET A 206 0.08 -15.02 -13.24
N VAL A 207 -0.07 -16.07 -12.44
CA VAL A 207 0.74 -17.31 -12.52
C VAL A 207 -0.16 -18.55 -12.53
N ARG A 208 0.34 -19.67 -13.02
CA ARG A 208 -0.33 -20.98 -12.91
C ARG A 208 0.08 -21.67 -11.62
N THR A 209 -0.68 -22.68 -11.20
CA THR A 209 -0.36 -23.52 -10.03
C THR A 209 1.02 -24.17 -10.10
N THR A 210 1.48 -24.50 -11.30
CA THR A 210 2.78 -25.13 -11.57
C THR A 210 3.91 -24.14 -11.86
N THR A 211 3.62 -22.83 -11.94
CA THR A 211 4.65 -21.82 -12.23
C THR A 211 5.73 -21.84 -11.15
N PRO A 212 7.02 -21.93 -11.53
CA PRO A 212 8.12 -21.88 -10.57
C PRO A 212 8.17 -20.54 -9.82
N VAL A 213 8.58 -20.57 -8.56
CA VAL A 213 8.76 -19.37 -7.73
C VAL A 213 9.68 -18.36 -8.42
N TYR A 214 10.80 -18.82 -9.01
CA TYR A 214 11.73 -17.94 -9.74
C TYR A 214 11.04 -17.14 -10.85
N VAL A 215 10.13 -17.77 -11.61
CA VAL A 215 9.36 -17.08 -12.67
C VAL A 215 8.44 -16.04 -12.06
N ALA A 216 7.75 -16.36 -10.95
CA ALA A 216 6.92 -15.39 -10.23
C ALA A 216 7.73 -14.20 -9.69
N LEU A 217 8.96 -14.41 -9.21
CA LEU A 217 9.86 -13.33 -8.82
C LEU A 217 10.19 -12.42 -10.01
N GLY A 218 10.46 -12.97 -11.19
CA GLY A 218 10.68 -12.20 -12.40
C GLY A 218 9.47 -11.32 -12.77
N ILE A 219 8.26 -11.87 -12.65
CA ILE A 219 7.02 -11.10 -12.88
C ILE A 219 6.90 -9.95 -11.88
N PHE A 220 7.22 -10.16 -10.59
CA PHE A 220 7.24 -9.09 -9.59
C PHE A 220 8.24 -7.98 -9.91
N VAL A 221 9.43 -8.33 -10.39
CA VAL A 221 10.46 -7.36 -10.77
C VAL A 221 10.00 -6.53 -11.98
N GLN A 222 9.45 -7.18 -13.00
CA GLN A 222 9.02 -6.55 -14.25
C GLN A 222 7.79 -5.66 -14.06
N HIS A 223 6.71 -6.21 -13.48
CA HIS A 223 5.42 -5.53 -13.42
C HIS A 223 5.27 -4.64 -12.17
N ARG A 224 6.19 -4.76 -11.20
CA ARG A 224 6.19 -4.02 -9.92
C ARG A 224 4.89 -4.16 -9.11
N VAL A 225 4.12 -5.21 -9.36
CA VAL A 225 2.90 -5.54 -8.60
C VAL A 225 3.22 -6.15 -7.25
N SER A 226 2.23 -6.18 -6.35
CA SER A 226 2.43 -6.64 -4.97
C SER A 226 1.89 -8.04 -4.67
N ALA A 227 1.10 -8.61 -5.58
CA ALA A 227 0.68 -10.02 -5.58
C ALA A 227 0.28 -10.46 -6.99
N LEU A 228 0.28 -11.77 -7.22
CA LEU A 228 -0.06 -12.45 -8.47
C LEU A 228 -1.18 -13.45 -8.17
N PRO A 229 -2.38 -13.31 -8.78
CA PRO A 229 -3.38 -14.36 -8.73
C PRO A 229 -2.80 -15.66 -9.31
N VAL A 230 -3.08 -16.77 -8.64
CA VAL A 230 -2.76 -18.12 -9.10
C VAL A 230 -4.01 -18.69 -9.75
N VAL A 231 -3.94 -19.08 -11.03
CA VAL A 231 -5.10 -19.52 -11.80
C VAL A 231 -4.95 -20.96 -12.33
N ASP A 232 -6.07 -21.66 -12.44
CA ASP A 232 -6.18 -22.96 -13.11
C ASP A 232 -6.14 -22.83 -14.64
N GLU A 233 -6.23 -23.93 -15.42
CA GLU A 233 -6.18 -23.88 -16.90
C GLU A 233 -7.27 -22.99 -17.51
N LYS A 234 -8.45 -22.95 -16.88
CA LYS A 234 -9.62 -22.19 -17.31
C LYS A 234 -9.55 -20.70 -16.92
N GLY A 235 -8.48 -20.28 -16.24
CA GLY A 235 -8.29 -18.89 -15.81
C GLY A 235 -9.03 -18.56 -14.51
N ARG A 236 -9.55 -19.56 -13.80
CA ARG A 236 -10.23 -19.38 -12.52
C ARG A 236 -9.21 -19.22 -11.41
N VAL A 237 -9.44 -18.26 -10.51
CA VAL A 237 -8.53 -18.03 -9.40
C VAL A 237 -8.65 -19.15 -8.35
N VAL A 238 -7.51 -19.75 -8.01
CA VAL A 238 -7.43 -20.83 -7.02
C VAL A 238 -6.61 -20.44 -5.80
N ASP A 239 -5.68 -19.49 -5.94
CA ASP A 239 -4.89 -18.94 -4.84
C ASP A 239 -4.33 -17.56 -5.22
N ILE A 240 -3.52 -16.97 -4.36
CA ILE A 240 -2.79 -15.72 -4.58
C ILE A 240 -1.37 -15.84 -4.06
N TYR A 241 -0.37 -15.56 -4.88
CA TYR A 241 1.03 -15.50 -4.46
C TYR A 241 1.44 -14.04 -4.29
N SER A 242 1.71 -13.60 -3.07
CA SER A 242 2.04 -12.21 -2.74
C SER A 242 3.52 -12.01 -2.46
N LYS A 243 3.98 -10.76 -2.53
CA LYS A 243 5.34 -10.43 -2.06
C LYS A 243 5.55 -10.84 -0.60
N PHE A 244 4.50 -10.87 0.22
CA PHE A 244 4.61 -11.31 1.61
C PHE A 244 4.96 -12.80 1.71
N ASP A 245 4.53 -13.65 0.79
CA ASP A 245 4.83 -15.09 0.82
C ASP A 245 6.30 -15.37 0.49
N VAL A 246 6.93 -14.49 -0.28
CA VAL A 246 8.35 -14.62 -0.62
C VAL A 246 9.23 -14.53 0.63
N ILE A 247 8.86 -13.74 1.64
CA ILE A 247 9.68 -13.63 2.87
C ILE A 247 9.69 -14.93 3.68
N ASN A 248 8.71 -15.81 3.49
CA ASN A 248 8.68 -17.12 4.17
C ASN A 248 9.83 -18.01 3.68
N LEU A 249 10.32 -17.81 2.44
CA LEU A 249 11.53 -18.50 1.96
C LEU A 249 12.75 -18.17 2.84
N ALA A 250 12.82 -16.95 3.37
CA ALA A 250 13.87 -16.55 4.32
C ALA A 250 13.66 -17.22 5.69
N ALA A 251 12.41 -17.24 6.18
CA ALA A 251 12.05 -17.86 7.45
C ALA A 251 12.45 -19.34 7.53
N GLU A 252 12.21 -20.07 6.43
CA GLU A 252 12.46 -21.50 6.34
C GLU A 252 13.83 -21.85 5.80
N LYS A 253 14.62 -20.86 5.39
CA LYS A 253 15.90 -21.03 4.71
C LYS A 253 15.80 -21.87 3.42
N THR A 254 14.64 -21.82 2.76
CA THR A 254 14.32 -22.55 1.52
C THR A 254 14.59 -21.72 0.26
N TYR A 255 15.10 -20.48 0.40
CA TYR A 255 15.42 -19.57 -0.70
C TYR A 255 16.48 -20.07 -1.69
N ASN A 256 17.15 -21.19 -1.40
CA ASN A 256 18.10 -21.83 -2.32
C ASN A 256 17.41 -22.63 -3.44
N ASN A 257 16.15 -23.06 -3.27
CA ASN A 257 15.42 -23.79 -4.29
C ASN A 257 14.19 -22.99 -4.73
N LEU A 258 14.35 -22.23 -5.82
CA LEU A 258 13.28 -21.40 -6.39
C LEU A 258 12.62 -22.07 -7.61
N ASP A 259 12.98 -23.32 -7.91
CA ASP A 259 12.41 -24.12 -9.01
C ASP A 259 11.08 -24.78 -8.59
N VAL A 260 10.80 -24.82 -7.29
CA VAL A 260 9.51 -25.29 -6.77
C VAL A 260 8.36 -24.42 -7.29
N SER A 261 7.18 -25.03 -7.45
CA SER A 261 6.00 -24.29 -7.87
C SER A 261 5.50 -23.33 -6.79
N VAL A 262 4.81 -22.27 -7.21
CA VAL A 262 4.13 -21.33 -6.30
C VAL A 262 3.16 -22.05 -5.37
N THR A 263 2.42 -23.05 -5.84
CA THR A 263 1.51 -23.84 -4.99
C THR A 263 2.27 -24.59 -3.90
N LYS A 264 3.44 -25.15 -4.20
CA LYS A 264 4.27 -25.80 -3.18
C LYS A 264 4.82 -24.79 -2.17
N ALA A 265 5.27 -23.62 -2.64
CA ALA A 265 5.72 -22.55 -1.76
C ALA A 265 4.61 -22.01 -0.84
N LEU A 266 3.35 -22.06 -1.27
CA LEU A 266 2.19 -21.59 -0.50
C LEU A 266 1.73 -22.55 0.60
N GLN A 267 2.12 -23.84 0.55
CA GLN A 267 1.83 -24.81 1.62
C GLN A 267 2.43 -24.42 2.97
N HIS A 268 3.44 -23.54 2.94
CA HIS A 268 4.16 -23.01 4.10
C HIS A 268 3.45 -21.84 4.79
N ARG A 269 2.30 -21.38 4.28
CA ARG A 269 1.47 -20.41 5.01
C ARG A 269 0.94 -21.05 6.30
N SER A 270 1.06 -20.35 7.42
CA SER A 270 0.40 -20.74 8.68
C SER A 270 -1.09 -21.01 8.43
N HIS A 271 -1.65 -22.06 9.07
CA HIS A 271 -2.98 -22.67 8.89
C HIS A 271 -4.23 -21.75 8.85
N HIS A 272 -4.10 -20.43 8.88
CA HIS A 272 -5.19 -19.45 8.90
C HIS A 272 -5.50 -18.82 7.53
N PHE A 273 -5.18 -19.49 6.41
CA PHE A 273 -5.53 -18.99 5.08
C PHE A 273 -6.93 -19.47 4.68
N GLU A 274 -7.93 -18.59 4.79
CA GLU A 274 -9.35 -18.84 4.43
C GLU A 274 -9.62 -18.82 2.91
N GLY A 275 -8.58 -18.97 2.08
CA GLY A 275 -8.69 -18.91 0.62
C GLY A 275 -8.43 -17.52 0.04
N VAL A 276 -8.44 -17.43 -1.30
CA VAL A 276 -8.29 -16.16 -2.01
C VAL A 276 -9.54 -15.31 -1.85
N LEU A 277 -9.38 -14.10 -1.31
CA LEU A 277 -10.50 -13.18 -1.15
C LEU A 277 -10.82 -12.49 -2.47
N LYS A 278 -12.11 -12.56 -2.81
CA LYS A 278 -12.66 -12.16 -4.10
C LYS A 278 -13.64 -10.99 -3.96
N CYS A 279 -13.93 -10.35 -5.08
CA CYS A 279 -15.05 -9.44 -5.22
C CYS A 279 -15.59 -9.44 -6.65
N TYR A 280 -16.76 -8.84 -6.83
CA TYR A 280 -17.41 -8.69 -8.14
C TYR A 280 -17.50 -7.22 -8.54
N LEU A 281 -17.57 -6.96 -9.85
CA LEU A 281 -17.63 -5.62 -10.44
C LEU A 281 -18.86 -4.81 -9.98
N HIS A 282 -19.97 -5.50 -9.73
CA HIS A 282 -21.23 -4.87 -9.30
C HIS A 282 -21.28 -4.57 -7.80
N GLU A 283 -20.28 -4.98 -7.00
CA GLU A 283 -20.25 -4.69 -5.57
C GLU A 283 -19.89 -3.23 -5.32
N THR A 284 -20.51 -2.65 -4.28
CA THR A 284 -20.30 -1.24 -3.91
C THR A 284 -18.92 -1.00 -3.30
N LEU A 285 -18.37 0.21 -3.48
CA LEU A 285 -17.09 0.59 -2.86
C LEU A 285 -17.10 0.38 -1.34
N GLU A 286 -18.22 0.66 -0.67
CA GLU A 286 -18.37 0.37 0.76
C GLU A 286 -18.16 -1.12 1.09
N THR A 287 -18.81 -2.02 0.36
CA THR A 287 -18.70 -3.47 0.58
C THR A 287 -17.25 -3.92 0.43
N ILE A 288 -16.56 -3.39 -0.58
CA ILE A 288 -15.15 -3.68 -0.86
C ILE A 288 -14.23 -3.20 0.27
N ILE A 289 -14.43 -1.97 0.75
CA ILE A 289 -13.64 -1.40 1.85
C ILE A 289 -13.85 -2.21 3.14
N ASN A 290 -15.10 -2.55 3.47
CA ASN A 290 -15.41 -3.34 4.65
C ASN A 290 -14.69 -4.70 4.60
N ARG A 291 -14.81 -5.43 3.48
CA ARG A 291 -14.14 -6.73 3.29
C ARG A 291 -12.61 -6.64 3.41
N LEU A 292 -12.00 -5.61 2.83
CA LEU A 292 -10.54 -5.40 2.91
C LEU A 292 -10.06 -5.11 4.34
N VAL A 293 -10.82 -4.30 5.09
CA VAL A 293 -10.47 -3.90 6.46
C VAL A 293 -10.68 -5.06 7.43
N GLU A 294 -11.80 -5.78 7.32
CA GLU A 294 -12.15 -6.92 8.18
C GLU A 294 -11.17 -8.08 7.98
N ALA A 295 -10.87 -8.43 6.74
CA ALA A 295 -9.93 -9.50 6.45
C ALA A 295 -8.45 -9.08 6.55
N GLU A 296 -8.18 -7.79 6.80
CA GLU A 296 -6.85 -7.21 6.89
C GLU A 296 -5.90 -7.48 5.70
N VAL A 297 -6.45 -7.65 4.50
CA VAL A 297 -5.70 -7.92 3.27
C VAL A 297 -5.42 -6.65 2.46
N HIS A 298 -4.45 -6.73 1.55
CA HIS A 298 -4.01 -5.56 0.76
C HIS A 298 -4.73 -5.39 -0.59
N ARG A 299 -5.45 -6.42 -1.04
CA ARG A 299 -6.19 -6.40 -2.31
C ARG A 299 -7.23 -7.51 -2.34
N LEU A 300 -8.24 -7.35 -3.20
CA LEU A 300 -9.17 -8.39 -3.61
C LEU A 300 -8.96 -8.71 -5.10
N VAL A 301 -9.20 -9.97 -5.46
CA VAL A 301 -9.23 -10.39 -6.87
C VAL A 301 -10.65 -10.19 -7.40
N VAL A 302 -10.81 -9.38 -8.44
CA VAL A 302 -12.11 -9.19 -9.09
C VAL A 302 -12.37 -10.35 -10.03
N VAL A 303 -13.50 -11.02 -9.89
CA VAL A 303 -13.87 -12.21 -10.67
C VAL A 303 -15.27 -12.10 -11.28
N ASP A 304 -15.57 -12.97 -12.24
CA ASP A 304 -16.94 -13.24 -12.69
C ASP A 304 -17.59 -14.41 -11.91
N GLU A 305 -18.81 -14.79 -12.30
CA GLU A 305 -19.59 -15.88 -11.70
C GLU A 305 -18.89 -17.25 -11.80
N ASN A 306 -17.91 -17.39 -12.69
CA ASN A 306 -17.14 -18.62 -12.89
C ASN A 306 -15.77 -18.55 -12.21
N ASP A 307 -15.53 -17.58 -11.32
CA ASP A 307 -14.25 -17.31 -10.65
C ASP A 307 -13.10 -16.93 -11.61
N VAL A 308 -13.39 -16.55 -12.86
CA VAL A 308 -12.37 -16.10 -13.81
C VAL A 308 -11.91 -14.69 -13.45
N VAL A 309 -10.60 -14.50 -13.35
CA VAL A 309 -10.02 -13.19 -12.98
C VAL A 309 -10.34 -12.13 -14.03
N LYS A 310 -11.00 -11.05 -13.59
CA LYS A 310 -11.26 -9.85 -14.40
C LYS A 310 -10.38 -8.69 -14.02
N GLY A 311 -9.90 -8.64 -12.79
CA GLY A 311 -9.09 -7.52 -12.31
C GLY A 311 -8.58 -7.68 -10.88
N ILE A 312 -7.97 -6.62 -10.37
CA ILE A 312 -7.51 -6.50 -8.99
C ILE A 312 -7.87 -5.12 -8.47
N VAL A 313 -8.44 -5.07 -7.27
CA VAL A 313 -8.65 -3.82 -6.51
C VAL A 313 -7.76 -3.85 -5.28
N SER A 314 -6.81 -2.93 -5.23
CA SER A 314 -5.85 -2.80 -4.13
C SER A 314 -6.17 -1.62 -3.20
N LEU A 315 -5.58 -1.63 -2.01
CA LEU A 315 -5.68 -0.49 -1.09
C LEU A 315 -5.15 0.81 -1.69
N SER A 316 -4.17 0.76 -2.60
CA SER A 316 -3.68 1.95 -3.29
C SER A 316 -4.72 2.51 -4.25
N ASP A 317 -5.45 1.65 -4.97
CA ASP A 317 -6.50 2.09 -5.91
C ASP A 317 -7.63 2.78 -5.12
N ILE A 318 -8.02 2.20 -3.99
CA ILE A 318 -9.05 2.77 -3.12
C ILE A 318 -8.60 4.11 -2.54
N LEU A 319 -7.41 4.18 -1.93
CA LEU A 319 -6.93 5.43 -1.34
C LEU A 319 -6.73 6.52 -2.40
N GLN A 320 -6.34 6.16 -3.62
CA GLN A 320 -6.30 7.08 -4.75
C GLN A 320 -7.69 7.61 -5.10
N ALA A 321 -8.70 6.74 -5.18
CA ALA A 321 -10.08 7.16 -5.46
C ALA A 321 -10.68 8.03 -4.34
N LEU A 322 -10.32 7.76 -3.08
CA LEU A 322 -10.76 8.55 -1.92
C LEU A 322 -10.08 9.94 -1.86
N VAL A 323 -8.88 10.09 -2.44
CA VAL A 323 -8.16 11.37 -2.50
C VAL A 323 -8.55 12.20 -3.73
N LEU A 324 -8.72 11.56 -4.89
CA LEU A 324 -9.01 12.22 -6.17
C LEU A 324 -10.52 12.42 -6.41
N THR A 325 -11.35 12.24 -5.38
CA THR A 325 -12.82 12.34 -5.48
C THR A 325 -13.41 11.55 -6.64
N GLY A 326 -13.51 10.22 -6.49
CA GLY A 326 -14.48 9.42 -7.25
C GLY A 326 -14.18 9.18 -8.74
N GLY A 327 -12.93 8.88 -9.09
CA GLY A 327 -12.60 8.29 -10.40
C GLY A 327 -11.97 9.24 -11.42
N GLU A 328 -11.70 10.49 -11.06
CA GLU A 328 -10.92 11.38 -11.92
C GLU A 328 -9.44 10.96 -11.91
N LYS A 329 -8.93 10.56 -13.08
CA LYS A 329 -7.49 10.33 -13.28
C LYS A 329 -6.75 11.68 -13.28
N PRO A 330 -5.52 11.74 -12.76
CA PRO A 330 -4.64 12.89 -12.98
C PRO A 330 -4.29 13.07 -14.45
#